data_AF-A0A519HTF5-F1
#
_entry.id   AF-A0A519HTF5-F1
#
_cell.length_a   1.000
_cell.length_b   1.000
_cell.length_c   1.000
_cell.angle_alpha   90.00
_cell.angle_beta   90.00
_cell.angle_gamma   90.00
#
_symmetry.space_group_name_H-M   'P 1'
#
loop_
_entity.id
_entity.type
_entity.pdbx_description
1 polymer ?
#
loop_
_entity_poly.entity_id
_entity_poly.type
_entity_poly.pdbx_seq_one_letter_code
_entity_poly.pdbx_strand_id
1 'polypeptide(L)'
;MSELLFPDASFPALRSELFDVPTQDRLSPAPSQHRPRFLMLYGSLRERSYSRLLTFEAARLLEAMGAEVRIFNPSGLPLPDDAPDTHPKVQELRELAAWSEGMVWT
;
A
#
# COMPACT_ATOMS: atom_id res chain seq x y z
N MET A 1 11.21 35.75 17.10
CA MET A 1 10.21 34.90 17.77
C MET A 1 8.93 35.03 16.97
N SER A 2 8.45 33.96 16.34
CA SER A 2 7.19 34.00 15.58
C SER A 2 6.04 34.21 16.57
N GLU A 3 5.26 35.26 16.39
CA GLU A 3 3.95 35.33 17.05
C GLU A 3 3.09 34.15 16.55
N LEU A 4 2.36 33.54 17.47
CA LEU A 4 1.42 32.48 17.13
C LEU A 4 0.25 33.09 16.37
N LEU A 5 -0.22 32.40 15.32
CA LEU A 5 -1.35 32.83 14.50
C LEU A 5 -2.67 32.94 15.31
N PHE A 6 -2.75 32.27 16.46
CA PHE A 6 -3.91 32.28 17.36
C PHE A 6 -3.44 32.49 18.81
N PRO A 7 -3.44 33.74 19.31
CA PRO A 7 -2.89 34.07 20.62
C PRO A 7 -3.76 33.61 21.81
N ASP A 8 -5.08 33.45 21.61
CA ASP A 8 -6.05 33.03 22.64
C ASP A 8 -6.58 31.61 22.41
N ALA A 9 -5.71 30.68 21.97
CA ALA A 9 -6.08 29.39 21.36
C ALA A 9 -6.77 28.39 22.32
N SER A 10 -8.00 28.68 22.75
CA SER A 10 -8.96 27.64 23.11
C SER A 10 -9.41 26.97 21.81
N PHE A 11 -9.25 25.66 21.71
CA PHE A 11 -9.72 24.87 20.57
C PHE A 11 -10.85 23.92 21.02
N PRO A 12 -12.07 24.43 21.25
CA PRO A 12 -13.14 23.66 21.89
C PRO A 12 -13.65 22.47 21.04
N ALA A 13 -13.40 22.48 19.73
CA ALA A 13 -13.71 21.33 18.87
C ALA A 13 -12.69 20.18 19.01
N LEU A 14 -11.54 20.44 19.64
CA LEU A 14 -10.51 19.43 19.88
C LEU A 14 -10.93 18.51 21.01
N ARG A 15 -10.89 17.21 20.74
CA ARG A 15 -10.97 16.18 21.76
C ARG A 15 -9.56 15.91 22.27
N SER A 16 -9.17 16.57 23.35
CA SER A 16 -7.81 16.50 23.91
C SER A 16 -7.36 15.08 24.21
N GLU A 17 -8.30 14.18 24.57
CA GLU A 17 -8.04 12.78 24.84
C GLU A 17 -7.63 11.94 23.61
N LEU A 18 -7.87 12.44 22.40
CA LEU A 18 -7.45 11.82 21.13
C LEU A 18 -6.31 12.60 20.46
N PHE A 19 -5.92 13.74 21.03
CA PHE A 19 -4.93 14.61 20.44
C PHE A 19 -3.55 14.28 20.96
N ASP A 20 -2.69 13.90 20.03
CA ASP A 20 -1.34 13.47 20.33
C ASP A 20 -0.36 14.36 19.57
N VAL A 21 0.49 15.08 20.29
CA VAL A 21 1.44 16.03 19.69
C VAL A 21 2.55 15.24 19.00
N PRO A 22 2.77 15.43 17.68
CA PRO A 22 3.83 14.72 16.98
C PRO A 22 5.21 15.05 17.57
N THR A 23 6.02 14.02 17.77
CA THR A 23 7.43 14.16 18.16
C THR A 23 8.31 13.40 17.19
N GLN A 24 9.55 13.86 17.01
CA GLN A 24 10.50 13.24 16.08
C GLN A 24 10.79 11.78 16.46
N ASP A 25 10.89 11.49 17.76
CA ASP A 25 11.19 10.13 18.26
C ASP A 25 10.15 9.10 17.83
N ARG A 26 8.89 9.53 17.66
CA ARG A 26 7.80 8.65 17.23
C ARG A 26 7.79 8.34 15.74
N LEU A 27 8.57 9.07 14.96
CA LEU A 27 8.76 8.84 13.52
C LEU A 27 9.98 7.96 13.22
N SER A 28 10.75 7.57 14.23
CA SER A 28 11.99 6.81 14.10
C SER A 28 11.92 5.44 14.81
N PRO A 29 10.94 4.57 14.49
CA PRO A 29 10.91 3.23 15.04
C PRO A 29 12.11 2.41 14.53
N ALA A 30 12.42 1.30 15.22
CA ALA A 30 13.41 0.35 14.74
C ALA A 30 12.99 -0.18 13.35
N PRO A 31 13.91 -0.26 12.38
CA PRO A 31 13.60 -0.75 11.04
C PRO A 31 13.22 -2.23 11.05
N SER A 32 12.29 -2.63 10.18
CA SER A 32 11.98 -4.04 9.94
C SER A 32 13.24 -4.80 9.49
N GLN A 33 13.39 -6.05 9.96
CA GLN A 33 14.54 -6.90 9.62
C GLN A 33 14.31 -7.82 8.41
N HIS A 34 13.09 -7.87 7.89
CA HIS A 34 12.75 -8.65 6.69
C HIS A 34 12.84 -7.79 5.43
N ARG A 35 12.81 -8.45 4.27
CA ARG A 35 12.78 -7.78 2.96
C ARG A 35 11.51 -6.92 2.85
N PRO A 36 11.56 -5.72 2.25
CA PRO A 36 10.37 -4.95 1.94
C PRO A 36 9.44 -5.74 1.01
N ARG A 37 8.15 -5.78 1.31
CA ARG A 37 7.16 -6.59 0.58
C ARG A 37 6.37 -5.75 -0.42
N PHE A 38 6.50 -6.06 -1.71
CA PHE A 38 5.78 -5.37 -2.78
C PHE A 38 4.76 -6.27 -3.46
N LEU A 39 3.51 -5.78 -3.55
CA LEU A 39 2.49 -6.35 -4.43
C LEU A 39 2.44 -5.58 -5.75
N MET A 40 2.49 -6.31 -6.85
CA MET A 40 2.43 -5.76 -8.21
C MET A 40 1.08 -6.09 -8.86
N LEU A 41 0.41 -5.08 -9.40
CA LEU A 41 -0.86 -5.20 -10.12
C LEU A 41 -0.71 -4.65 -11.55
N TYR A 42 -1.34 -5.32 -12.52
CA TYR A 42 -1.40 -4.85 -13.92
C TYR A 42 -2.81 -4.80 -14.49
N GLY A 43 -3.09 -3.78 -15.30
CA GLY A 43 -4.44 -3.47 -15.79
C GLY A 43 -4.87 -4.13 -17.11
N SER A 44 -4.17 -5.13 -17.63
CA SER A 44 -4.51 -5.74 -18.93
C SER A 44 -4.29 -7.25 -18.99
N LEU A 45 -5.33 -7.96 -19.44
CA LEU A 45 -5.38 -9.41 -19.66
C LEU A 45 -5.09 -9.83 -21.12
N ARG A 46 -4.72 -8.88 -21.98
CA ARG A 46 -4.33 -9.20 -23.37
C ARG A 46 -3.17 -10.18 -23.38
N GLU A 47 -3.13 -11.06 -24.38
CA GLU A 47 -2.02 -12.00 -24.59
C GLU A 47 -0.66 -11.26 -24.58
N ARG A 48 -0.56 -10.18 -25.38
CA ARG A 48 0.55 -9.22 -25.32
C ARG A 48 0.12 -7.96 -24.58
N SER A 49 0.41 -7.93 -23.28
CA SER A 49 0.10 -6.81 -22.38
C SER A 49 1.38 -6.07 -21.99
N TYR A 50 1.55 -4.83 -22.46
CA TYR A 50 2.73 -4.02 -22.15
C TYR A 50 2.80 -3.60 -20.68
N SER A 51 1.66 -3.36 -20.03
CA SER A 51 1.64 -3.12 -18.58
C SER A 51 2.13 -4.35 -17.83
N ARG A 52 1.65 -5.56 -18.17
CA ARG A 52 2.17 -6.81 -17.58
C ARG A 52 3.67 -7.01 -17.81
N LEU A 53 4.17 -6.71 -19.01
CA LEU A 53 5.61 -6.78 -19.30
C LEU A 53 6.40 -5.76 -18.44
N LEU A 54 5.90 -4.53 -18.33
CA LEU A 54 6.49 -3.49 -17.47
C LEU A 54 6.48 -3.92 -15.99
N THR A 55 5.41 -4.57 -15.53
CA THR A 55 5.33 -5.14 -14.18
C THR A 55 6.45 -6.13 -13.91
N PHE A 56 6.77 -7.00 -14.88
CA PHE A 56 7.87 -7.96 -14.74
C PHE A 56 9.23 -7.28 -14.67
N GLU A 57 9.47 -6.21 -15.45
CA GLU A 57 10.73 -5.45 -15.34
C GLU A 57 10.84 -4.70 -14.01
N ALA A 58 9.75 -4.09 -13.54
CA ALA A 58 9.72 -3.44 -12.24
C ALA A 58 9.94 -4.44 -11.09
N ALA A 59 9.35 -5.64 -11.19
CA ALA A 59 9.59 -6.71 -10.23
C ALA A 59 11.07 -7.13 -10.18
N ARG A 60 11.73 -7.30 -11.34
CA ARG A 60 13.16 -7.60 -11.39
C ARG A 60 14.02 -6.52 -10.72
N LEU A 61 13.70 -5.25 -10.96
CA LEU A 61 14.38 -4.13 -10.31
C LEU A 61 14.20 -4.16 -8.79
N LEU A 62 12.97 -4.36 -8.31
CA LEU A 62 12.67 -4.43 -6.88
C LEU A 62 13.37 -5.61 -6.20
N GLU A 63 13.36 -6.79 -6.82
CA GLU A 63 14.08 -7.96 -6.30
C GLU A 63 15.58 -7.71 -6.22
N ALA A 64 16.17 -7.09 -7.25
CA ALA A 64 17.59 -6.70 -7.27
C ALA A 64 17.92 -5.64 -6.21
N MET A 65 16.96 -4.78 -5.85
CA MET A 65 17.06 -3.83 -4.74
C MET A 65 16.83 -4.49 -3.36
N GLY A 66 16.53 -5.79 -3.30
CA GLY A 66 16.40 -6.55 -2.06
C GLY A 66 14.96 -6.77 -1.58
N ALA A 67 13.94 -6.45 -2.38
CA ALA A 67 12.54 -6.67 -2.02
C ALA A 67 12.06 -8.13 -2.18
N GLU A 68 11.03 -8.50 -1.43
CA GLU A 68 10.17 -9.67 -1.73
C GLU A 68 9.01 -9.16 -2.59
N VAL A 69 8.82 -9.73 -3.79
CA VAL A 69 7.83 -9.25 -4.75
C VAL A 69 6.81 -10.35 -5.05
N ARG A 70 5.52 -9.99 -5.07
CA ARG A 70 4.43 -10.86 -5.54
C ARG A 70 3.62 -10.14 -6.61
N ILE A 71 3.29 -10.85 -7.68
CA ILE A 71 2.52 -10.31 -8.80
C ILE A 71 1.16 -10.99 -8.83
N PHE A 72 0.08 -10.22 -8.75
CA PHE A 72 -1.26 -10.76 -8.86
C PHE A 72 -1.66 -10.92 -10.32
N ASN A 73 -2.20 -12.09 -10.68
CA ASN A 73 -2.83 -12.31 -11.98
C ASN A 73 -4.34 -12.03 -11.87
N PRO A 74 -4.88 -11.00 -12.53
CA PRO A 74 -6.30 -10.65 -12.40
C PRO A 74 -7.24 -11.52 -13.25
N SER A 75 -6.72 -12.51 -13.98
CA SER A 75 -7.56 -13.42 -14.76
C SER A 75 -8.53 -14.18 -13.85
N GLY A 76 -9.82 -14.16 -14.19
CA GLY A 76 -10.88 -14.77 -13.40
C GLY A 76 -11.28 -13.98 -12.14
N LEU A 77 -10.77 -12.76 -11.93
CA LEU A 77 -11.30 -11.87 -10.90
C LEU A 77 -12.69 -11.36 -11.35
N PRO A 78 -13.75 -11.56 -10.55
CA PRO A 78 -15.09 -11.05 -10.87
C PRO A 78 -15.11 -9.52 -10.82
N LEU A 79 -16.10 -8.91 -11.48
CA LEU A 79 -16.40 -7.51 -11.22
C LEU A 79 -16.85 -7.34 -9.75
N PRO A 80 -16.71 -6.14 -9.18
CA PRO A 80 -17.31 -5.83 -7.89
C PRO A 80 -18.79 -6.22 -7.88
N ASP A 81 -19.22 -6.88 -6.79
CA ASP A 81 -20.58 -7.36 -6.55
C ASP A 81 -21.09 -8.51 -7.45
N ASP A 82 -20.31 -8.98 -8.43
CA ASP A 82 -20.67 -10.13 -9.29
C ASP A 82 -20.40 -11.50 -8.66
N ALA A 83 -19.71 -11.54 -7.52
CA ALA A 83 -19.48 -12.75 -6.75
C ALA A 83 -19.35 -12.44 -5.25
N PRO A 84 -19.57 -13.44 -4.36
CA PRO A 84 -19.29 -13.29 -2.94
C PRO A 84 -17.82 -12.91 -2.71
N ASP A 85 -17.55 -12.22 -1.62
CA ASP A 85 -16.18 -11.84 -1.28
C ASP A 85 -15.29 -13.04 -0.91
N THR A 86 -15.90 -14.19 -0.62
CA THR A 86 -15.24 -15.50 -0.48
C THR A 86 -14.74 -16.09 -1.80
N HIS A 87 -14.99 -15.44 -2.94
CA HIS A 87 -14.46 -15.87 -4.23
C HIS A 87 -12.91 -15.98 -4.18
N PRO A 88 -12.30 -17.08 -4.66
CA PRO A 88 -10.87 -17.33 -4.46
C PRO A 88 -9.95 -16.20 -4.93
N LYS A 89 -10.23 -15.59 -6.09
CA LYS A 89 -9.46 -14.45 -6.60
C LYS A 89 -9.61 -13.17 -5.78
N VAL A 90 -10.76 -12.99 -5.13
CA VAL A 90 -11.00 -11.84 -4.24
C VAL A 90 -10.23 -12.04 -2.94
N GLN A 91 -10.28 -13.23 -2.36
CA GLN A 91 -9.50 -13.59 -1.17
C GLN A 91 -7.98 -13.47 -1.44
N GLU A 92 -7.48 -14.04 -2.54
CA GLU A 92 -6.07 -13.94 -2.93
C GLU A 92 -5.62 -12.48 -3.05
N LEU A 93 -6.39 -11.62 -3.75
CA LEU A 93 -6.06 -10.20 -3.88
C LEU A 93 -6.02 -9.49 -2.53
N ARG A 94 -7.01 -9.75 -1.65
CA ARG A 94 -7.07 -9.15 -0.31
C ARG A 94 -5.93 -9.61 0.58
N GLU A 95 -5.61 -10.90 0.56
CA GLU A 95 -4.49 -11.47 1.31
C GLU A 95 -3.15 -10.90 0.84
N LEU A 96 -2.94 -10.79 -0.47
CA LEU A 96 -1.75 -10.15 -1.03
C LEU A 96 -1.66 -8.68 -0.65
N ALA A 97 -2.78 -7.94 -0.69
CA ALA A 97 -2.82 -6.54 -0.31
C ALA A 97 -2.47 -6.35 1.17
N ALA A 98 -3.04 -7.18 2.05
CA ALA A 98 -2.75 -7.17 3.48
C ALA A 98 -1.31 -7.60 3.81
N TRP A 99 -0.72 -8.47 3.00
CA TRP A 99 0.68 -8.89 3.14
C TRP A 99 1.68 -7.79 2.73
N SER A 100 1.31 -6.93 1.78
CA SER A 100 2.23 -5.95 1.20
C SER A 100 2.49 -4.74 2.10
N GLU A 101 3.68 -4.16 1.99
CA GLU A 101 4.07 -2.90 2.62
C GLU A 101 4.13 -1.75 1.60
N GLY A 102 4.20 -2.10 0.31
CA GLY A 102 4.12 -1.18 -0.81
C GLY A 102 3.48 -1.85 -2.04
N MET A 103 2.96 -1.03 -2.95
CA MET A 103 2.32 -1.52 -4.19
C MET A 103 2.79 -0.75 -5.42
N VAL A 104 2.81 -1.44 -6.56
CA VAL A 104 3.03 -0.83 -7.88
C VAL A 104 1.88 -1.21 -8.81
N TRP A 105 1.23 -0.22 -9.41
CA TRP A 105 0.08 -0.39 -10.29
C TRP A 105 0.42 0.12 -11.69
N THR A 106 0.30 -0.74 -12.71
CA THR A 106 0.71 -0.46 -14.11
C THR A 106 -0.36 -0.77 -15.15
#